data_AF-A0A3D3IZ56-F1
#
_entry.id   AF-A0A3D3IZ56-F1
#
_cell.length_a   1.000
_cell.length_b   1.000
_cell.length_c   1.000
_cell.angle_alpha   90.00
_cell.angle_beta   90.00
_cell.angle_gamma   90.00
#
_symmetry.space_group_name_H-M   'P 1'
#
loop_
_entity.id
_entity.type
_entity.pdbx_description
1 polymer ?
#
loop_
_entity_poly.entity_id
_entity_poly.type
_entity_poly.pdbx_seq_one_letter_code
_entity_poly.pdbx_strand_id
1 'polypeptide(L)'
;MGFNRQGAGADSAVNADDNSDTVNEELPYIRIYDGNIKIINEEARDADGLDSNGNIFIDGGNIFISLNDSGSNNAIDFGSESGGECVITGGTLIACGSSNMVESISSSSTQASVMYMVSEGVEKGSVISLATSDGDEVLNAEIPLSFSCAILSSPKLEVGTGYRISLGNKTEDITIDEISSSFGDAGSANRQGGRGFMMEENRNAGTEEGMAPGTGGRPGEGRHERRGAVSDNRIDRGGMQQPPDMGNMSPENMPEDMKGMLPKEMEGMLPDGMGVGPYNVQTTGDTTGFPGKLLSEYDTATIIELVLSLVALAAGLIYAKGYRRRR
;
A
#
# COMPACT_ATOMS: atom_id res chain seq x y z
N MET A 1 -5.54 -78.61 13.23
CA MET A 1 -6.43 -77.95 12.25
C MET A 1 -5.77 -76.64 11.84
N GLY A 2 -5.68 -76.39 10.52
CA GLY A 2 -5.59 -75.05 9.90
C GLY A 2 -4.41 -74.14 10.24
N PHE A 3 -3.42 -74.10 9.34
CA PHE A 3 -2.56 -72.94 9.06
C PHE A 3 -3.30 -71.89 8.18
N ASN A 4 -2.70 -70.70 8.07
CA ASN A 4 -2.92 -69.51 7.20
C ASN A 4 -3.80 -68.37 7.76
N ARG A 5 -3.44 -67.07 7.65
CA ARG A 5 -2.48 -66.42 6.74
C ARG A 5 -2.08 -64.99 7.20
N GLN A 6 -0.77 -64.72 7.12
CA GLN A 6 0.00 -63.52 6.71
C GLN A 6 -0.53 -62.08 6.84
N GLY A 7 0.41 -61.26 7.34
CA GLY A 7 0.66 -59.85 7.03
C GLY A 7 1.66 -59.31 8.08
N ALA A 8 2.95 -59.67 8.04
CA ALA A 8 4.02 -58.93 7.35
C ALA A 8 3.87 -57.41 7.52
N GLY A 9 4.74 -56.68 8.22
CA GLY A 9 6.05 -57.02 8.76
C GLY A 9 6.46 -56.09 9.90
N ALA A 10 7.64 -56.39 10.44
CA ALA A 10 8.46 -55.46 11.21
C ALA A 10 8.56 -54.13 10.43
N ASP A 11 8.71 -52.98 11.09
CA ASP A 11 10.03 -52.55 11.51
C ASP A 11 9.95 -51.62 12.72
N SER A 12 10.88 -51.84 13.64
CA SER A 12 11.21 -50.96 14.75
C SER A 12 11.32 -49.52 14.24
N ALA A 13 10.51 -48.62 14.80
CA ALA A 13 10.60 -47.20 14.53
C ALA A 13 12.02 -46.73 14.87
N VAL A 14 12.79 -46.46 13.82
CA VAL A 14 14.04 -45.72 13.86
C VAL A 14 13.72 -44.31 14.31
N ASN A 15 14.44 -43.87 15.33
CA ASN A 15 14.46 -42.50 15.80
C ASN A 15 15.04 -41.63 14.67
N ALA A 16 14.19 -40.86 13.99
CA ALA A 16 14.62 -39.77 13.13
C ALA A 16 14.75 -38.52 14.01
N ASP A 17 15.93 -38.39 14.62
CA ASP A 17 16.43 -37.10 15.05
C ASP A 17 16.79 -36.31 13.78
N ASP A 18 16.53 -35.01 13.83
CA ASP A 18 16.97 -33.99 12.87
C ASP A 18 16.29 -33.95 11.49
N ASN A 19 15.18 -33.21 11.43
CA ASN A 19 15.10 -32.19 10.39
C ASN A 19 14.31 -30.99 10.94
N SER A 20 15.02 -30.05 11.57
CA SER A 20 14.56 -28.66 11.54
C SER A 20 14.68 -28.18 10.09
N ASP A 21 13.76 -28.63 9.23
CA ASP A 21 13.40 -27.85 8.06
C ASP A 21 12.66 -26.63 8.60
N THR A 22 13.41 -25.68 9.17
CA THR A 22 13.05 -24.28 8.99
C THR A 22 13.20 -24.04 7.50
N VAL A 23 12.20 -24.45 6.73
CA VAL A 23 11.97 -23.85 5.43
C VAL A 23 11.84 -22.37 5.76
N ASN A 24 12.89 -21.60 5.44
CA ASN A 24 12.75 -20.17 5.31
C ASN A 24 11.81 -20.03 4.12
N GLU A 25 10.50 -20.08 4.37
CA GLU A 25 9.51 -19.99 3.30
C GLU A 25 9.75 -18.62 2.64
N GLU A 26 10.25 -18.64 1.41
CA GLU A 26 10.40 -17.42 0.63
C GLU A 26 9.02 -16.80 0.51
N LEU A 27 8.86 -15.61 1.09
CA LEU A 27 7.62 -14.84 0.99
C LEU A 27 7.31 -14.59 -0.50
N PRO A 28 6.03 -14.61 -0.91
CA PRO A 28 5.65 -14.20 -2.26
C PRO A 28 6.16 -12.78 -2.52
N TYR A 29 6.45 -12.44 -3.77
CA TYR A 29 6.93 -11.11 -4.07
C TYR A 29 6.50 -10.57 -5.42
N ILE A 30 6.39 -9.25 -5.49
CA ILE A 30 6.42 -8.49 -6.73
C ILE A 30 7.85 -7.96 -6.91
N ARG A 31 8.42 -8.09 -8.12
CA ARG A 31 9.71 -7.47 -8.45
C ARG A 31 9.65 -6.73 -9.78
N ILE A 32 9.95 -5.45 -9.73
CA ILE A 32 9.94 -4.54 -10.87
C ILE A 32 11.39 -4.18 -11.21
N TYR A 33 11.88 -4.66 -12.35
CA TYR A 33 13.24 -4.38 -12.79
C TYR A 33 13.37 -3.06 -13.53
N ASP A 34 12.40 -2.75 -14.38
CA ASP A 34 12.35 -1.55 -15.24
C ASP A 34 10.96 -1.43 -15.89
N GLY A 35 10.74 -0.38 -16.69
CA GLY A 35 9.52 -0.16 -17.47
C GLY A 35 8.72 1.05 -17.00
N ASN A 36 7.58 1.31 -17.64
CA ASN A 36 6.66 2.37 -17.22
C ASN A 36 5.37 1.70 -16.74
N ILE A 37 5.08 1.84 -15.45
CA ILE A 37 3.89 1.29 -14.79
C ILE A 37 3.03 2.46 -14.35
N LYS A 38 1.78 2.48 -14.80
CA LYS A 38 0.78 3.48 -14.43
C LYS A 38 -0.47 2.77 -13.94
N ILE A 39 -0.81 2.97 -12.68
CA ILE A 39 -2.00 2.40 -12.03
C ILE A 39 -2.86 3.55 -11.56
N ILE A 40 -4.12 3.57 -11.98
CA ILE A 40 -5.11 4.53 -11.53
C ILE A 40 -6.32 3.69 -11.10
N ASN A 41 -6.68 3.77 -9.82
CA ASN A 41 -7.86 3.10 -9.28
C ASN A 41 -8.74 4.12 -8.55
N GLU A 42 -9.87 4.46 -9.19
CA GLU A 42 -10.83 5.48 -8.71
C GLU A 42 -11.62 5.02 -7.48
N GLU A 43 -11.84 3.71 -7.34
CA GLU A 43 -12.62 3.12 -6.25
C GLU A 43 -11.74 2.85 -5.02
N ALA A 44 -10.55 2.24 -5.24
CA ALA A 44 -9.61 1.84 -4.19
C ALA A 44 -10.26 1.01 -3.05
N ARG A 45 -11.34 0.28 -3.38
CA ARG A 45 -12.08 -0.64 -2.49
C ARG A 45 -11.90 -2.09 -2.89
N ASP A 46 -11.46 -2.32 -4.12
CA ASP A 46 -11.35 -3.60 -4.79
C ASP A 46 -9.92 -4.15 -4.78
N ALA A 47 -8.91 -3.30 -4.92
CA ALA A 47 -7.49 -3.68 -4.84
C ALA A 47 -6.57 -2.52 -4.45
N ASP A 48 -5.39 -2.85 -3.93
CA ASP A 48 -4.24 -1.95 -3.78
C ASP A 48 -3.58 -1.65 -5.14
N GLY A 49 -2.66 -0.69 -5.15
CA GLY A 49 -1.86 -0.40 -6.34
C GLY A 49 -0.87 -1.53 -6.66
N LEU A 50 0.13 -1.69 -5.79
CA LEU A 50 0.94 -2.90 -5.72
C LEU A 50 0.51 -3.67 -4.47
N ASP A 51 0.13 -4.93 -4.65
CA ASP A 51 -0.35 -5.83 -3.59
C ASP A 51 0.51 -7.09 -3.58
N SER A 52 1.26 -7.30 -2.49
CA SER A 52 1.92 -8.58 -2.25
C SER A 52 1.73 -9.00 -0.81
N ASN A 53 1.29 -10.24 -0.56
CA ASN A 53 1.29 -10.87 0.77
C ASN A 53 2.71 -11.18 1.31
N GLY A 54 3.74 -10.49 0.81
CA GLY A 54 5.15 -10.69 1.13
C GLY A 54 5.97 -9.48 0.73
N ASN A 55 6.95 -9.64 -0.16
CA ASN A 55 7.88 -8.56 -0.51
C ASN A 55 7.48 -7.78 -1.76
N ILE A 56 7.88 -6.51 -1.81
CA ILE A 56 7.88 -5.71 -3.03
C ILE A 56 9.31 -5.20 -3.29
N PHE A 57 9.88 -5.56 -4.43
CA PHE A 57 11.21 -5.12 -4.84
C PHE A 57 11.12 -4.21 -6.06
N ILE A 58 11.59 -2.97 -5.94
CA ILE A 58 11.62 -1.98 -7.03
C ILE A 58 13.09 -1.69 -7.36
N ASP A 59 13.60 -2.31 -8.42
CA ASP A 59 14.98 -2.11 -8.87
C ASP A 59 15.13 -1.01 -9.93
N GLY A 60 14.03 -0.60 -10.55
CA GLY A 60 14.04 0.37 -11.64
C GLY A 60 12.66 0.69 -12.20
N GLY A 61 12.64 1.46 -13.28
CA GLY A 61 11.43 1.87 -13.98
C GLY A 61 10.86 3.20 -13.50
N ASN A 62 9.76 3.61 -14.12
CA ASN A 62 8.95 4.76 -13.77
C ASN A 62 7.59 4.23 -13.33
N ILE A 63 7.31 4.30 -12.03
CA ILE A 63 6.10 3.76 -11.40
C ILE A 63 5.25 4.93 -10.91
N PHE A 64 4.04 5.01 -11.42
CA PHE A 64 3.04 5.99 -11.05
C PHE A 64 1.79 5.26 -10.58
N ILE A 65 1.37 5.52 -9.35
CA ILE A 65 0.19 4.90 -8.75
C ILE A 65 -0.65 6.03 -8.16
N SER A 66 -1.93 6.08 -8.54
CA SER A 66 -2.90 6.99 -7.97
C SER A 66 -4.13 6.19 -7.56
N LEU A 67 -4.35 6.08 -6.27
CA LEU A 67 -5.55 5.53 -5.66
C LEU A 67 -6.32 6.64 -4.94
N ASN A 68 -7.63 6.51 -4.91
CA ASN A 68 -8.50 7.42 -4.16
C ASN A 68 -8.34 7.20 -2.64
N ASP A 69 -8.13 8.27 -1.87
CA ASP A 69 -7.97 8.19 -0.40
C ASP A 69 -9.24 7.81 0.38
N SER A 70 -10.41 7.87 -0.25
CA SER A 70 -11.67 7.40 0.34
C SER A 70 -11.89 5.87 0.26
N GLY A 71 -10.97 5.17 -0.41
CA GLY A 71 -10.90 3.71 -0.47
C GLY A 71 -10.34 3.09 0.82
N SER A 72 -10.43 1.76 0.90
CA SER A 72 -9.84 0.97 2.01
C SER A 72 -8.43 0.47 1.72
N ASN A 73 -7.95 0.67 0.48
CA ASN A 73 -6.70 0.11 -0.03
C ASN A 73 -5.63 1.19 -0.23
N ASN A 74 -4.38 0.76 -0.25
CA ASN A 74 -3.18 1.55 -0.29
C ASN A 74 -2.50 1.51 -1.67
N ALA A 75 -1.70 2.53 -1.95
CA ALA A 75 -0.94 2.56 -3.20
C ALA A 75 0.12 1.44 -3.26
N ILE A 76 0.68 1.10 -2.10
CA ILE A 76 1.64 0.01 -1.91
C ILE A 76 1.22 -0.72 -0.64
N ASP A 77 0.91 -2.01 -0.78
CA ASP A 77 0.61 -2.94 0.31
C ASP A 77 1.54 -4.16 0.13
N PHE A 78 2.46 -4.32 1.08
CA PHE A 78 3.33 -5.48 1.15
C PHE A 78 3.08 -6.16 2.48
N GLY A 79 3.09 -7.48 2.56
CA GLY A 79 2.68 -8.19 3.78
C GLY A 79 3.65 -8.03 4.95
N SER A 80 3.77 -6.85 5.56
CA SER A 80 4.67 -6.58 6.68
C SER A 80 4.22 -7.32 7.94
N GLU A 81 2.93 -7.60 8.07
CA GLU A 81 2.37 -8.48 9.10
C GLU A 81 2.87 -9.93 8.94
N SER A 82 3.28 -10.29 7.72
CA SER A 82 3.89 -11.56 7.35
C SER A 82 5.43 -11.50 7.31
N GLY A 83 6.02 -10.37 7.72
CA GLY A 83 7.48 -10.13 7.68
C GLY A 83 8.02 -9.72 6.32
N GLY A 84 7.14 -9.35 5.39
CA GLY A 84 7.50 -8.78 4.10
C GLY A 84 8.09 -7.38 4.21
N GLU A 85 8.81 -6.97 3.17
CA GLU A 85 9.35 -5.62 3.04
C GLU A 85 9.18 -5.06 1.62
N CYS A 86 9.01 -3.73 1.54
CA CYS A 86 9.15 -2.99 0.29
C CYS A 86 10.55 -2.36 0.22
N VAL A 87 11.35 -2.76 -0.78
CA VAL A 87 12.74 -2.30 -0.98
C VAL A 87 12.88 -1.61 -2.34
N ILE A 88 13.42 -0.40 -2.33
CA ILE A 88 13.66 0.40 -3.52
C ILE A 88 15.18 0.53 -3.75
N THR A 89 15.67 0.02 -4.86
CA THR A 89 17.08 0.11 -5.26
C THR A 89 17.30 0.95 -6.51
N GLY A 90 16.24 1.29 -7.24
CA GLY A 90 16.33 2.16 -8.42
C GLY A 90 14.96 2.62 -8.94
N GLY A 91 15.00 3.51 -9.93
CA GLY A 91 13.80 3.98 -10.65
C GLY A 91 13.17 5.23 -10.03
N THR A 92 12.06 5.67 -10.62
CA THR A 92 11.25 6.78 -10.13
C THR A 92 9.90 6.24 -9.67
N LEU A 93 9.49 6.59 -8.45
CA LEU A 93 8.23 6.18 -7.84
C LEU A 93 7.44 7.42 -7.42
N ILE A 94 6.19 7.51 -7.85
CA ILE A 94 5.16 8.40 -7.31
C ILE A 94 3.94 7.53 -7.00
N ALA A 95 3.72 7.23 -5.73
CA ALA A 95 2.60 6.40 -5.29
C ALA A 95 1.71 7.18 -4.31
N CYS A 96 0.50 7.51 -4.75
CA CYS A 96 -0.46 8.31 -4.01
C CYS A 96 -1.70 7.47 -3.68
N GLY A 97 -2.18 7.56 -2.44
CA GLY A 97 -3.34 6.79 -1.98
C GLY A 97 -3.81 7.23 -0.60
N SER A 98 -4.53 6.35 0.08
CA SER A 98 -4.91 6.56 1.47
C SER A 98 -3.67 6.55 2.39
N SER A 99 -3.75 7.28 3.50
CA SER A 99 -2.81 7.16 4.63
C SER A 99 -3.25 6.07 5.63
N ASN A 100 -4.43 5.48 5.43
CA ASN A 100 -4.94 4.41 6.27
C ASN A 100 -4.12 3.14 6.11
N MET A 101 -3.49 2.67 7.19
CA MET A 101 -2.67 1.44 7.18
C MET A 101 -1.45 1.52 6.24
N VAL A 102 -0.98 2.73 5.90
CA VAL A 102 0.19 2.87 5.03
C VAL A 102 1.45 2.32 5.71
N GLU A 103 2.24 1.60 4.93
CA GLU A 103 3.44 0.92 5.40
C GLU A 103 4.70 1.63 4.93
N SER A 104 5.67 1.79 5.83
CA SER A 104 6.91 2.51 5.53
C SER A 104 7.85 1.66 4.67
N ILE A 105 8.47 2.30 3.66
CA ILE A 105 9.51 1.67 2.84
C ILE A 105 10.66 1.19 3.73
N SER A 106 11.21 0.02 3.41
CA SER A 106 12.26 -0.59 4.21
C SER A 106 13.56 0.21 4.17
N SER A 107 14.19 0.34 5.34
CA SER A 107 15.53 0.92 5.48
C SER A 107 16.64 0.09 4.83
N SER A 108 16.34 -1.13 4.37
CA SER A 108 17.23 -1.97 3.57
C SER A 108 17.40 -1.46 2.12
N SER A 109 16.55 -0.51 1.70
CA SER A 109 16.62 0.17 0.39
C SER A 109 17.98 0.86 0.18
N THR A 110 18.38 0.99 -1.09
CA THR A 110 19.59 1.75 -1.46
C THR A 110 19.26 3.10 -2.10
N GLN A 111 18.00 3.29 -2.51
CA GLN A 111 17.51 4.57 -3.02
C GLN A 111 16.60 5.21 -1.97
N ALA A 112 16.80 6.51 -1.72
CA ALA A 112 16.03 7.22 -0.71
C ALA A 112 14.55 7.37 -1.11
N SER A 113 13.67 7.35 -0.12
CA SER A 113 12.23 7.56 -0.28
C SER A 113 11.68 8.54 0.75
N VAL A 114 10.68 9.30 0.32
CA VAL A 114 9.90 10.24 1.13
C VAL A 114 8.47 9.73 1.20
N MET A 115 7.98 9.43 2.39
CA MET A 115 6.56 9.27 2.66
C MET A 115 6.02 10.55 3.25
N TYR A 116 4.98 11.13 2.65
CA TYR A 116 4.36 12.35 3.14
C TYR A 116 2.87 12.10 3.38
N MET A 117 2.42 12.27 4.62
CA MET A 117 1.03 12.08 5.03
C MET A 117 0.36 13.42 5.35
N VAL A 118 -0.86 13.62 4.89
CA VAL A 118 -1.67 14.82 5.21
C VAL A 118 -2.95 14.41 5.93
N SER A 119 -3.35 15.20 6.94
CA SER A 119 -4.58 14.92 7.69
C SER A 119 -5.83 15.35 6.93
N GLU A 120 -5.71 16.41 6.14
CA GLU A 120 -6.72 16.83 5.18
C GLU A 120 -6.24 16.36 3.80
N GLY A 121 -6.98 15.44 3.18
CA GLY A 121 -6.63 14.88 1.87
C GLY A 121 -6.35 15.97 0.83
N VAL A 122 -5.43 15.67 -0.08
CA VAL A 122 -5.11 16.53 -1.22
C VAL A 122 -6.14 16.26 -2.33
N GLU A 123 -6.71 17.34 -2.87
CA GLU A 123 -7.72 17.26 -3.91
C GLU A 123 -7.19 16.65 -5.21
N LYS A 124 -8.07 15.94 -5.93
CA LYS A 124 -7.75 15.39 -7.25
C LYS A 124 -7.33 16.48 -8.24
N GLY A 125 -6.45 16.14 -9.17
CA GLY A 125 -5.86 17.08 -10.13
C GLY A 125 -4.80 18.00 -9.51
N SER A 126 -4.42 17.79 -8.25
CA SER A 126 -3.33 18.54 -7.63
C SER A 126 -1.98 18.09 -8.17
N VAL A 127 -1.03 19.02 -8.22
CA VAL A 127 0.36 18.71 -8.56
C VAL A 127 1.13 18.38 -7.28
N ILE A 128 1.86 17.25 -7.32
CA ILE A 128 2.96 16.99 -6.38
C ILE A 128 4.25 17.43 -7.06
N SER A 129 5.06 18.21 -6.34
CA SER A 129 6.42 18.52 -6.77
C SER A 129 7.42 18.34 -5.62
N LEU A 130 8.63 17.98 -6.00
CA LEU A 130 9.78 17.91 -5.12
C LEU A 130 10.96 18.55 -5.85
N ALA A 131 11.57 19.55 -5.22
CA ALA A 131 12.69 20.29 -5.78
C ALA A 131 13.85 20.37 -4.79
N THR A 132 15.07 20.49 -5.30
CA THR A 132 16.25 20.79 -4.46
C THR A 132 16.12 22.19 -3.85
N SER A 133 16.97 22.48 -2.87
CA SER A 133 17.06 23.83 -2.27
C SER A 133 17.40 24.92 -3.30
N ASP A 134 18.07 24.57 -4.40
CA ASP A 134 18.43 25.47 -5.52
C ASP A 134 17.27 25.66 -6.52
N GLY A 135 16.17 24.91 -6.36
CA GLY A 135 15.00 24.97 -7.22
C GLY A 135 15.02 24.00 -8.41
N ASP A 136 15.99 23.08 -8.46
CA ASP A 136 16.02 22.05 -9.50
C ASP A 136 14.94 21.00 -9.26
N GLU A 137 14.19 20.67 -10.30
CA GLU A 137 13.11 19.68 -10.23
C GLU A 137 13.66 18.25 -10.05
N VAL A 138 13.20 17.59 -8.99
CA VAL A 138 13.44 16.17 -8.71
C VAL A 138 12.28 15.34 -9.23
N LEU A 139 11.06 15.68 -8.82
CA LEU A 139 9.80 15.06 -9.24
C LEU A 139 8.74 16.13 -9.44
N ASN A 140 7.85 15.90 -10.40
CA ASN A 140 6.71 16.76 -10.68
C ASN A 140 5.64 15.95 -11.43
N ALA A 141 4.44 15.85 -10.87
CA ALA A 141 3.34 15.14 -11.49
C ALA A 141 1.97 15.66 -11.03
N GLU A 142 1.01 15.72 -11.95
CA GLU A 142 -0.40 15.89 -11.64
C GLU A 142 -0.98 14.54 -11.18
N ILE A 143 -1.64 14.54 -10.01
CA ILE A 143 -2.24 13.34 -9.44
C ILE A 143 -3.73 13.34 -9.78
N PRO A 144 -4.23 12.37 -10.56
CA PRO A 144 -5.60 12.41 -11.10
C PRO A 144 -6.69 12.16 -10.05
N LEU A 145 -6.35 11.59 -8.89
CA LEU A 145 -7.28 11.27 -7.80
C LEU A 145 -6.87 11.97 -6.50
N SER A 146 -7.81 12.07 -5.56
CA SER A 146 -7.51 12.57 -4.22
C SER A 146 -6.65 11.57 -3.45
N PHE A 147 -5.78 12.07 -2.59
CA PHE A 147 -4.86 11.23 -1.81
C PHE A 147 -4.59 11.84 -0.44
N SER A 148 -4.29 11.03 0.56
CA SER A 148 -3.84 11.49 1.89
C SER A 148 -2.43 11.01 2.26
N CYS A 149 -1.83 10.15 1.44
CA CYS A 149 -0.43 9.77 1.51
C CYS A 149 0.21 9.79 0.12
N ALA A 150 1.46 10.26 0.06
CA ALA A 150 2.33 10.13 -1.11
C ALA A 150 3.67 9.49 -0.71
N ILE A 151 4.06 8.43 -1.42
CA ILE A 151 5.38 7.81 -1.33
C ILE A 151 6.14 8.16 -2.61
N LEU A 152 7.26 8.85 -2.45
CA LEU A 152 8.08 9.40 -3.52
C LEU A 152 9.49 8.80 -3.44
N SER A 153 10.03 8.35 -4.57
CA SER A 153 11.44 7.95 -4.67
C SER A 153 12.00 8.33 -6.04
N SER A 154 13.27 8.70 -6.09
CA SER A 154 13.96 9.08 -7.33
C SER A 154 15.46 8.83 -7.16
N PRO A 155 16.20 8.54 -8.25
CA PRO A 155 17.66 8.43 -8.18
C PRO A 155 18.34 9.78 -7.85
N LYS A 156 17.59 10.89 -7.92
CA LYS A 156 18.05 12.24 -7.55
C LYS A 156 17.89 12.57 -6.06
N LEU A 157 17.28 11.68 -5.27
CA LEU A 157 17.17 11.89 -3.82
C LEU A 157 18.43 11.42 -3.12
N GLU A 158 18.93 12.27 -2.24
CA GLU A 158 20.17 12.06 -1.49
C GLU A 158 19.88 12.21 0.00
N VAL A 159 20.40 11.26 0.78
CA VAL A 159 20.37 11.33 2.25
C VAL A 159 21.32 12.44 2.71
N GLY A 160 20.86 13.23 3.68
CA GLY A 160 21.52 14.41 4.21
C GLY A 160 21.21 15.71 3.45
N THR A 161 20.33 15.66 2.44
CA THR A 161 20.00 16.81 1.58
C THR A 161 18.61 17.38 1.89
N GLY A 162 18.51 18.71 1.80
CA GLY A 162 17.26 19.46 1.97
C GLY A 162 16.51 19.68 0.65
N TYR A 163 15.19 19.46 0.69
CA TYR A 163 14.29 19.57 -0.45
C TYR A 163 13.06 20.39 -0.10
N ARG A 164 12.42 20.97 -1.12
CA ARG A 164 11.10 21.59 -1.00
C ARG A 164 10.07 20.67 -1.62
N ILE A 165 9.12 20.20 -0.80
CA ILE A 165 7.97 19.41 -1.25
C ILE A 165 6.74 20.29 -1.33
N SER A 166 5.97 20.14 -2.41
CA SER A 166 4.65 20.75 -2.55
C SER A 166 3.63 19.67 -2.88
N LEU A 167 2.50 19.68 -2.17
CA LEU A 167 1.36 18.79 -2.42
C LEU A 167 0.11 19.67 -2.53
N GLY A 168 -0.33 19.94 -3.76
CA GLY A 168 -1.39 20.91 -4.03
C GLY A 168 -1.01 22.30 -3.49
N ASN A 169 -1.77 22.80 -2.51
CA ASN A 169 -1.54 24.11 -1.91
C ASN A 169 -0.58 24.10 -0.70
N LYS A 170 -0.16 22.92 -0.22
CA LYS A 170 0.80 22.78 0.89
C LYS A 170 2.21 22.82 0.33
N THR A 171 3.12 23.54 0.98
CA THR A 171 4.54 23.54 0.65
C THR A 171 5.36 23.53 1.94
N GLU A 172 6.38 22.69 1.99
CA GLU A 172 7.23 22.49 3.16
C GLU A 172 8.68 22.24 2.72
N ASP A 173 9.64 22.76 3.48
CA ASP A 173 11.04 22.39 3.34
C ASP A 173 11.32 21.18 4.26
N ILE A 174 11.77 20.08 3.68
CA ILE A 174 12.08 18.82 4.34
C ILE A 174 13.57 18.49 4.22
N THR A 175 14.10 17.67 5.12
CA THR A 175 15.46 17.11 5.01
C THR A 175 15.38 15.60 5.09
N ILE A 176 15.94 14.91 4.10
CA ILE A 176 15.95 13.44 4.06
C ILE A 176 17.13 12.96 4.90
N ASP A 177 16.89 12.63 6.17
CA ASP A 177 17.96 12.23 7.09
C ASP A 177 18.28 10.72 7.02
N GLU A 178 17.34 9.92 6.52
CA GLU A 178 17.44 8.46 6.42
C GLU A 178 16.95 7.96 5.06
N ILE A 179 17.33 6.73 4.70
CA ILE A 179 16.91 6.06 3.44
C ILE A 179 15.39 6.05 3.29
N SER A 180 14.64 5.85 4.38
CA SER A 180 13.18 5.92 4.40
C SER A 180 12.76 7.00 5.39
N SER A 181 12.33 8.14 4.85
CA SER A 181 11.97 9.32 5.66
C SER A 181 10.46 9.59 5.56
N SER A 182 9.83 9.88 6.71
CA SER A 182 8.38 10.17 6.78
C SER A 182 8.11 11.57 7.31
N PHE A 183 7.17 12.29 6.69
CA PHE A 183 6.82 13.68 6.99
C PHE A 183 5.30 13.89 7.04
N GLY A 184 4.89 15.08 7.48
CA GLY A 184 3.51 15.54 7.47
C GLY A 184 2.73 15.26 8.76
N ASP A 185 1.40 15.21 8.64
CA ASP A 185 0.46 15.40 9.75
C ASP A 185 0.18 14.12 10.55
N ALA A 186 0.52 12.94 10.00
CA ALA A 186 0.31 11.65 10.67
C ALA A 186 1.20 11.43 11.91
N GLY A 187 2.12 12.36 12.20
CA GLY A 187 2.80 12.41 13.48
C GLY A 187 4.17 13.05 13.40
N SER A 188 4.38 14.04 14.26
CA SER A 188 5.68 14.31 14.89
C SER A 188 6.18 13.10 15.73
N ALA A 189 6.00 11.87 15.25
CA ALA A 189 6.30 10.60 15.90
C ALA A 189 7.59 9.96 15.37
N ASN A 190 8.20 10.49 14.31
CA ASN A 190 9.48 10.00 13.77
C ASN A 190 10.65 10.99 13.88
N ARG A 191 10.54 12.04 14.72
CA ARG A 191 11.73 12.85 15.11
C ARG A 191 12.71 12.11 16.03
N GLN A 192 12.55 10.80 16.24
CA GLN A 192 13.57 9.98 16.88
C GLN A 192 13.39 8.49 16.55
N GLY A 193 14.09 8.03 15.52
CA GLY A 193 14.63 6.68 15.39
C GLY A 193 13.62 5.54 15.26
N GLY A 194 13.64 4.89 14.09
CA GLY A 194 12.93 3.64 13.87
C GLY A 194 13.13 2.64 14.99
N ARG A 195 12.04 2.31 15.68
CA ARG A 195 11.82 1.02 16.37
C ARG A 195 10.33 0.74 16.29
N GLY A 196 10.02 -0.41 15.69
CA GLY A 196 8.67 -0.87 15.43
C GLY A 196 7.76 -0.81 16.66
N PHE A 197 6.48 -0.61 16.35
CA PHE A 197 5.36 -0.74 17.25
C PHE A 197 5.49 -2.02 18.08
N MET A 198 5.89 -1.90 19.36
CA MET A 198 5.83 -3.00 20.30
C MET A 198 4.40 -3.14 20.81
N MET A 199 3.79 -4.28 20.48
CA MET A 199 2.61 -4.87 21.12
C MET A 199 2.64 -4.67 22.64
N GLU A 200 1.54 -4.15 23.19
CA GLU A 200 1.30 -4.12 24.63
C GLU A 200 0.96 -5.54 25.12
N GLU A 201 1.96 -6.21 25.66
CA GLU A 201 1.85 -7.53 26.29
C GLU A 201 1.13 -7.42 27.64
N ASN A 202 -0.02 -8.08 27.70
CA ASN A 202 -0.83 -8.36 28.87
C ASN A 202 0.00 -8.90 30.06
N ARG A 203 0.25 -8.07 31.07
CA ARG A 203 0.81 -8.48 32.37
C ARG A 203 0.01 -7.86 33.50
N ASN A 204 -0.97 -8.59 34.03
CA ASN A 204 -1.43 -8.35 35.40
C ASN A 204 -1.21 -9.62 36.24
N ALA A 205 0.01 -9.76 36.74
CA ALA A 205 0.37 -10.64 37.82
C ALA A 205 0.13 -9.90 39.14
N GLY A 206 -0.66 -10.51 40.03
CA GLY A 206 -0.97 -9.94 41.34
C GLY A 206 0.24 -9.94 42.28
N THR A 207 0.20 -9.05 43.27
CA THR A 207 0.68 -9.30 44.64
C THR A 207 0.02 -8.32 45.60
N GLU A 208 -0.11 -8.80 46.83
CA GLU A 208 -0.93 -8.30 47.93
C GLU A 208 -0.27 -7.17 48.75
N GLU A 209 -1.10 -6.61 49.63
CA GLU A 209 -0.81 -5.94 50.92
C GLU A 209 -0.53 -4.42 50.95
N GLY A 210 -1.48 -3.70 51.57
CA GLY A 210 -1.34 -2.31 52.00
C GLY A 210 -2.57 -1.82 52.79
N MET A 211 -2.45 -1.80 54.12
CA MET A 211 -3.42 -1.55 55.19
C MET A 211 -4.45 -0.39 55.02
N ALA A 212 -5.66 -0.62 55.58
CA ALA A 212 -6.72 0.35 55.90
C ALA A 212 -6.36 1.26 57.11
N PRO A 213 -7.11 2.33 57.47
CA PRO A 213 -8.53 2.30 57.89
C PRO A 213 -9.37 3.44 57.25
N GLY A 214 -10.70 3.48 57.18
CA GLY A 214 -11.78 2.94 57.99
C GLY A 214 -12.91 4.00 57.97
N THR A 215 -14.14 3.59 58.31
CA THR A 215 -15.39 4.39 58.39
C THR A 215 -16.14 4.56 57.05
N GLY A 216 -17.42 4.28 56.87
CA GLY A 216 -18.48 3.73 57.71
C GLY A 216 -19.82 3.78 56.95
N GLY A 217 -20.73 2.81 57.19
CA GLY A 217 -22.17 2.99 57.01
C GLY A 217 -22.82 2.63 55.66
N ARG A 218 -23.42 1.43 55.58
CA ARG A 218 -24.75 1.20 54.96
C ARG A 218 -25.81 1.42 56.08
N PRO A 219 -27.15 1.48 55.86
CA PRO A 219 -27.94 1.11 54.67
C PRO A 219 -29.13 2.06 54.35
N GLY A 220 -29.95 1.71 53.36
CA GLY A 220 -31.41 1.89 53.52
C GLY A 220 -32.17 2.62 52.41
N GLU A 221 -33.07 1.85 51.80
CA GLU A 221 -34.20 2.16 50.92
C GLU A 221 -35.03 3.42 51.24
N GLY A 222 -35.66 3.99 50.20
CA GLY A 222 -36.66 5.06 50.39
C GLY A 222 -37.33 5.53 49.10
N ARG A 223 -38.39 4.83 48.71
CA ARG A 223 -39.42 5.20 47.71
C ARG A 223 -40.17 6.46 48.14
N HIS A 224 -40.41 7.43 47.26
CA HIS A 224 -41.65 8.22 47.24
C HIS A 224 -41.92 8.90 45.89
N GLU A 225 -43.14 8.65 45.41
CA GLU A 225 -43.77 9.14 44.19
C GLU A 225 -44.18 10.63 44.29
N ARG A 226 -44.28 11.32 43.15
CA ARG A 226 -45.48 12.07 42.73
C ARG A 226 -45.41 12.58 41.28
N ARG A 227 -46.39 12.13 40.48
CA ARG A 227 -47.24 12.84 39.47
C ARG A 227 -46.54 13.80 38.50
N GLY A 228 -46.67 13.74 37.18
CA GLY A 228 -47.54 13.00 36.27
C GLY A 228 -47.81 13.88 35.05
N ALA A 229 -47.62 13.38 33.83
CA ALA A 229 -48.28 13.84 32.61
C ALA A 229 -48.04 12.81 31.49
N VAL A 230 -49.12 12.54 30.78
CA VAL A 230 -49.29 11.49 29.78
C VAL A 230 -48.70 11.93 28.43
N SER A 231 -47.93 11.06 27.79
CA SER A 231 -48.01 10.87 26.33
C SER A 231 -47.51 9.48 25.95
N ASP A 232 -48.32 8.89 25.08
CA ASP A 232 -48.29 7.54 24.54
C ASP A 232 -47.20 7.40 23.46
N ASN A 233 -46.39 6.34 23.56
CA ASN A 233 -45.86 5.58 22.42
C ASN A 233 -44.89 4.51 22.92
N ARG A 234 -45.42 3.30 23.15
CA ARG A 234 -44.60 2.08 23.18
C ARG A 234 -44.34 1.67 21.73
N ILE A 235 -43.10 1.75 21.28
CA ILE A 235 -42.59 0.82 20.28
C ILE A 235 -41.45 0.04 20.94
N ASP A 236 -41.72 -1.25 21.02
CA ASP A 236 -40.91 -2.36 21.47
C ASP A 236 -39.58 -2.40 20.70
N ARG A 237 -38.45 -2.34 21.40
CA ARG A 237 -37.12 -2.63 20.83
C ARG A 237 -36.93 -4.15 20.83
N GLY A 238 -37.51 -4.79 19.81
CA GLY A 238 -37.11 -6.13 19.37
C GLY A 238 -35.95 -6.05 18.38
N GLY A 239 -34.96 -6.92 18.53
CA GLY A 239 -33.67 -6.86 17.84
C GLY A 239 -33.75 -6.83 16.30
N MET A 240 -32.96 -5.94 15.70
CA MET A 240 -32.64 -6.00 14.27
C MET A 240 -31.47 -6.96 14.09
N GLN A 241 -31.79 -8.14 13.54
CA GLN A 241 -30.81 -9.04 12.94
C GLN A 241 -30.11 -8.32 11.79
N GLN A 242 -28.80 -8.56 11.64
CA GLN A 242 -28.04 -8.12 10.48
C GLN A 242 -28.71 -8.60 9.18
N PRO A 243 -28.74 -7.80 8.10
CA PRO A 243 -29.20 -8.30 6.82
C PRO A 243 -28.28 -9.44 6.34
N PRO A 244 -28.83 -10.50 5.72
CA PRO A 244 -28.01 -11.62 5.25
C PRO A 244 -27.09 -11.17 4.11
N ASP A 245 -25.92 -11.80 4.06
CA ASP A 245 -24.93 -11.69 3.00
C ASP A 245 -25.56 -12.01 1.63
N MET A 246 -25.54 -11.02 0.73
CA MET A 246 -26.15 -11.08 -0.61
C MET A 246 -25.17 -11.53 -1.69
N GLY A 247 -23.99 -12.07 -1.31
CA GLY A 247 -22.94 -12.46 -2.25
C GLY A 247 -23.21 -13.72 -3.08
N ASN A 248 -24.32 -14.45 -2.87
CA ASN A 248 -24.50 -15.76 -3.52
C ASN A 248 -25.94 -16.15 -3.92
N MET A 249 -26.80 -15.20 -4.31
CA MET A 249 -28.16 -15.53 -4.79
C MET A 249 -28.28 -15.47 -6.32
N SER A 250 -28.61 -16.62 -6.92
CA SER A 250 -28.98 -16.73 -8.33
C SER A 250 -30.27 -15.94 -8.64
N PRO A 251 -30.42 -15.37 -9.86
CA PRO A 251 -31.58 -14.54 -10.23
C PRO A 251 -32.96 -15.20 -10.12
N GLU A 252 -33.01 -16.53 -10.03
CA GLU A 252 -34.25 -17.31 -9.97
C GLU A 252 -34.92 -17.35 -8.59
N ASN A 253 -34.25 -16.86 -7.54
CA ASN A 253 -34.73 -16.90 -6.15
C ASN A 253 -35.07 -15.53 -5.53
N MET A 254 -35.20 -14.47 -6.35
CA MET A 254 -35.59 -13.14 -5.85
C MET A 254 -37.09 -13.03 -5.53
N PRO A 255 -37.46 -12.42 -4.38
CA PRO A 255 -38.84 -12.03 -4.07
C PRO A 255 -39.45 -11.06 -5.11
N GLU A 256 -40.73 -11.26 -5.45
CA GLU A 256 -41.43 -10.50 -6.51
C GLU A 256 -41.53 -8.99 -6.26
N ASP A 257 -41.36 -8.53 -5.02
CA ASP A 257 -41.47 -7.13 -4.60
C ASP A 257 -40.18 -6.30 -4.85
N MET A 258 -39.07 -6.92 -5.26
CA MET A 258 -37.81 -6.23 -5.55
C MET A 258 -37.44 -6.12 -7.04
N LYS A 259 -38.25 -6.65 -7.95
CA LYS A 259 -37.96 -6.61 -9.40
C LYS A 259 -38.01 -5.21 -10.06
N GLY A 260 -38.36 -4.17 -9.30
CA GLY A 260 -38.51 -2.79 -9.79
C GLY A 260 -37.39 -1.81 -9.43
N MET A 261 -36.32 -2.25 -8.75
CA MET A 261 -35.29 -1.34 -8.19
C MET A 261 -33.93 -1.40 -8.88
N LEU A 262 -33.81 -2.02 -10.05
CA LEU A 262 -32.56 -1.96 -10.83
C LEU A 262 -32.45 -0.62 -11.59
N PRO A 263 -31.28 0.05 -11.56
CA PRO A 263 -31.03 1.21 -12.41
C PRO A 263 -31.16 0.82 -13.88
N LYS A 264 -32.00 1.55 -14.62
CA LYS A 264 -32.11 1.39 -16.08
C LYS A 264 -30.95 2.13 -16.75
N GLU A 265 -29.82 1.45 -16.91
CA GLU A 265 -28.78 1.80 -17.90
C GLU A 265 -27.70 0.69 -17.91
N MET A 266 -28.07 -0.49 -18.43
CA MET A 266 -27.11 -1.46 -18.96
C MET A 266 -27.83 -2.33 -19.98
N GLU A 267 -28.17 -1.73 -21.11
CA GLU A 267 -28.60 -2.48 -22.29
C GLU A 267 -27.39 -2.64 -23.21
N GLY A 268 -26.80 -3.84 -23.17
CA GLY A 268 -25.78 -4.29 -24.11
C GLY A 268 -24.34 -4.16 -23.65
N MET A 269 -23.80 -5.22 -23.04
CA MET A 269 -22.48 -5.82 -23.31
C MET A 269 -22.18 -6.88 -22.25
N LEU A 270 -22.67 -8.10 -22.48
CA LEU A 270 -22.02 -9.30 -21.95
C LEU A 270 -21.59 -10.13 -23.16
N PRO A 271 -20.29 -10.42 -23.34
CA PRO A 271 -19.87 -11.63 -24.01
C PRO A 271 -19.62 -12.73 -22.98
N ASP A 272 -20.22 -13.87 -23.25
CA ASP A 272 -20.07 -15.13 -22.53
C ASP A 272 -18.60 -15.64 -22.51
N GLY A 273 -18.22 -16.29 -21.41
CA GLY A 273 -17.10 -17.23 -21.36
C GLY A 273 -15.85 -16.76 -20.62
N MET A 274 -15.92 -16.72 -19.29
CA MET A 274 -14.72 -16.66 -18.45
C MET A 274 -14.00 -18.02 -18.47
N GLY A 275 -12.94 -18.10 -19.28
CA GLY A 275 -11.78 -18.92 -18.95
C GLY A 275 -10.85 -18.11 -18.04
N VAL A 276 -10.53 -18.65 -16.86
CA VAL A 276 -9.45 -18.15 -16.01
C VAL A 276 -8.14 -18.13 -16.81
N GLY A 277 -7.63 -16.94 -17.06
CA GLY A 277 -6.37 -16.65 -17.73
C GLY A 277 -5.79 -15.34 -17.19
N PRO A 278 -4.46 -15.16 -17.24
CA PRO A 278 -3.77 -14.08 -16.53
C PRO A 278 -4.29 -12.72 -16.97
N TYR A 279 -4.50 -11.82 -15.99
CA TYR A 279 -4.91 -10.44 -16.23
C TYR A 279 -3.96 -9.80 -17.24
N ASN A 280 -4.48 -9.50 -18.44
CA ASN A 280 -3.76 -8.73 -19.44
C ASN A 280 -3.68 -7.28 -18.95
N VAL A 281 -2.49 -6.86 -18.53
CA VAL A 281 -2.15 -5.44 -18.42
C VAL A 281 -2.33 -4.82 -19.80
N GLN A 282 -3.37 -4.00 -19.96
CA GLN A 282 -3.42 -3.07 -21.09
C GLN A 282 -2.39 -1.99 -20.83
N THR A 283 -1.21 -2.12 -21.43
CA THR A 283 -0.33 -0.97 -21.67
C THR A 283 -1.03 -0.06 -22.67
N THR A 284 -1.88 0.84 -22.18
CA THR A 284 -2.21 2.05 -22.94
C THR A 284 -0.91 2.85 -23.03
N GLY A 285 -0.43 3.08 -24.25
CA GLY A 285 0.73 3.92 -24.52
C GLY A 285 0.43 5.40 -24.29
N ASP A 286 -0.18 5.72 -23.15
CA ASP A 286 -0.53 7.06 -22.75
C ASP A 286 0.57 7.59 -21.82
N THR A 287 1.55 8.28 -22.43
CA THR A 287 2.72 8.88 -21.78
C THR A 287 2.38 10.09 -20.90
N THR A 288 1.11 10.35 -20.63
CA THR A 288 0.63 11.53 -19.89
C THR A 288 0.95 11.51 -18.38
N GLY A 289 1.68 10.50 -17.89
CA GLY A 289 2.02 10.37 -16.46
C GLY A 289 3.47 10.69 -16.07
N PHE A 290 4.37 10.94 -17.02
CA PHE A 290 5.78 11.23 -16.72
C PHE A 290 6.27 12.36 -17.63
N PRO A 291 6.98 13.38 -17.12
CA PRO A 291 7.49 14.47 -17.94
C PRO A 291 8.70 14.00 -18.76
N GLY A 292 8.43 13.20 -19.78
CA GLY A 292 9.27 13.04 -20.95
C GLY A 292 8.54 13.68 -22.12
N LYS A 293 8.99 14.84 -22.57
CA LYS A 293 8.51 15.41 -23.84
C LYS A 293 8.74 14.38 -24.96
N LEU A 294 7.76 14.18 -25.85
CA LEU A 294 8.02 13.43 -27.07
C LEU A 294 9.15 14.10 -27.84
N LEU A 295 9.95 13.34 -28.59
CA LEU A 295 11.04 13.90 -29.39
C LEU A 295 10.55 15.03 -30.33
N SER A 296 9.28 14.97 -30.75
CA SER A 296 8.60 15.97 -31.57
C SER A 296 8.32 17.30 -30.85
N GLU A 297 8.44 17.36 -29.53
CA GLU A 297 8.15 18.55 -28.71
C GLU A 297 9.41 19.36 -28.36
N TYR A 298 10.59 18.86 -28.74
CA TYR A 298 11.85 19.59 -28.63
C TYR A 298 12.12 20.39 -29.90
N ASP A 299 12.81 21.53 -29.75
CA ASP A 299 13.30 22.26 -30.93
C ASP A 299 14.38 21.46 -31.67
N THR A 300 14.56 21.78 -32.95
CA THR A 300 15.50 21.09 -33.82
C THR A 300 16.94 21.12 -33.29
N ALA A 301 17.34 22.17 -32.56
CA ALA A 301 18.69 22.29 -32.02
C ALA A 301 18.93 21.29 -30.88
N THR A 302 17.96 21.17 -29.98
CA THR A 302 17.97 20.22 -28.86
C THR A 302 17.97 18.78 -29.36
N ILE A 303 17.17 18.48 -30.40
CA ILE A 303 17.16 17.16 -31.05
C ILE A 303 18.54 16.84 -31.66
N ILE A 304 19.19 17.81 -32.32
CA ILE A 304 20.53 17.63 -32.89
C ILE A 304 21.55 17.34 -31.79
N GLU A 305 21.54 18.06 -30.67
CA GLU A 305 22.46 17.81 -29.55
C GLU A 305 22.27 16.44 -28.92
N LEU A 306 21.02 15.99 -28.76
CA LEU A 306 20.69 14.67 -28.25
C LEU A 306 21.26 13.57 -29.18
N VAL A 307 21.06 13.72 -30.49
CA VAL A 307 21.57 12.78 -31.50
C VAL A 307 23.11 12.75 -31.51
N LEU A 308 23.76 13.91 -31.44
CA LEU A 308 25.23 13.99 -31.38
C LEU A 308 25.79 13.31 -30.13
N SER A 309 25.11 13.47 -28.99
CA SER A 309 25.49 12.85 -27.72
C SER A 309 25.39 11.32 -27.78
N LEU A 310 24.32 10.79 -28.38
CA LEU A 310 24.14 9.36 -28.61
C LEU A 310 25.20 8.77 -29.56
N VAL A 311 25.55 9.50 -30.63
CA VAL A 311 26.62 9.10 -31.56
C VAL A 311 27.98 9.07 -30.83
N ALA A 312 28.27 10.07 -30.00
CA ALA A 312 29.50 10.12 -29.22
C ALA A 312 29.59 8.95 -28.22
N LEU A 313 28.48 8.63 -27.54
CA LEU A 313 28.39 7.47 -26.64
C LEU A 313 28.62 6.15 -27.39
N ALA A 314 27.96 5.96 -28.53
CA ALA A 314 28.12 4.77 -29.36
C ALA A 314 29.58 4.61 -29.85
N ALA A 315 30.21 5.71 -30.29
CA ALA A 315 31.62 5.70 -30.67
C ALA A 315 32.53 5.36 -29.49
N GLY A 316 32.26 5.89 -28.29
CA GLY A 316 32.98 5.57 -27.06
C GLY A 316 32.86 4.09 -26.68
N LEU A 317 31.67 3.50 -26.78
CA LEU A 317 31.44 2.08 -26.52
C LEU A 317 32.14 1.18 -27.54
N ILE A 318 32.11 1.53 -28.83
CA ILE A 318 32.85 0.82 -29.89
C ILE A 318 34.36 0.89 -29.61
N TYR A 319 34.87 2.07 -29.26
CA TYR A 319 36.28 2.26 -28.92
C TYR A 319 36.68 1.43 -27.69
N ALA A 320 35.90 1.47 -26.61
CA ALA A 320 36.16 0.70 -25.39
C ALA A 320 36.13 -0.82 -25.65
N LYS A 321 35.20 -1.30 -26.47
CA LYS A 321 35.11 -2.70 -26.90
C LYS A 321 36.30 -3.11 -27.77
N GLY A 322 36.76 -2.22 -28.65
CA GLY A 322 37.98 -2.41 -29.45
C GLY A 322 39.25 -2.42 -28.60
N TYR A 323 39.33 -1.55 -27.59
CA TYR A 323 40.46 -1.45 -26.66
C TYR A 323 40.60 -2.72 -25.79
N ARG A 324 39.49 -3.27 -25.27
CA ARG A 324 39.50 -4.54 -24.51
C ARG A 324 39.95 -5.75 -25.32
N ARG A 325 39.84 -5.74 -26.65
CA ARG A 325 40.26 -6.86 -27.53
C ARG A 325 41.73 -6.81 -27.95
N ARG A 326 42.46 -5.73 -27.62
CA ARG A 326 43.89 -5.54 -27.95
C ARG A 326 44.82 -5.64 -26.74
N ARG A 327 44.29 -5.97 -25.55
CA ARG A 327 45.05 -6.45 -24.39
C ARG A 327 44.82 -7.96 -24.28
#